data_AF-A0AAJ1NYB6-F1
#
_entry.id   AF-A0AAJ1NYB6-F1
#
_cell.length_a   1.000
_cell.length_b   1.000
_cell.length_c   1.000
_cell.angle_alpha   90.00
_cell.angle_beta   90.00
_cell.angle_gamma   90.00
#
_symmetry.space_group_name_H-M   'P 1'
#
loop_
_entity.id
_entity.type
_entity.pdbx_description
1 polymer ?
#
loop_
_entity_poly.entity_id
_entity_poly.type
_entity_poly.pdbx_seq_one_letter_code
_entity_poly.pdbx_strand_id
1 'polypeptide(L)'
;MSELKMSLTELITTIVQDPLFKVKAAGKALLNQNDGYHILMAIHEHGEQAVQIEMAKQIAAREAMSFTEAARKASYYIEYAVMASNGDGYGKATRNNLNSKG
;
A
#
# COMPACT_ATOMS: atom_id res chain seq x y z
N MET A 1 -13.65 -33.25 -26.10
CA MET A 1 -13.06 -32.81 -24.83
C MET A 1 -11.61 -32.46 -25.11
N SER A 2 -11.26 -31.17 -25.12
CA SER A 2 -9.87 -30.74 -25.30
C SER A 2 -9.14 -30.93 -23.99
N GLU A 3 -8.17 -31.85 -23.97
CA GLU A 3 -7.29 -32.05 -22.82
C GLU A 3 -6.49 -30.78 -22.55
N LEU A 4 -6.52 -30.35 -21.29
CA LEU A 4 -5.78 -29.21 -20.78
C LEU A 4 -4.28 -29.57 -20.76
N LYS A 5 -3.56 -29.38 -21.87
CA LYS A 5 -2.09 -29.46 -21.89
C LYS A 5 -1.50 -28.20 -21.26
N MET A 6 -1.59 -28.11 -19.93
CA MET A 6 -0.79 -27.16 -19.16
C MET A 6 0.67 -27.66 -19.17
N SER A 7 1.61 -26.83 -19.60
CA SER A 7 3.02 -27.16 -19.48
C SER A 7 3.40 -27.30 -18.00
N LEU A 8 4.39 -28.14 -17.70
CA LEU A 8 4.92 -28.30 -16.33
C LEU A 8 5.32 -26.96 -15.70
N THR A 9 5.80 -26.02 -16.53
CA THR A 9 6.13 -24.66 -16.13
C THR A 9 4.89 -23.87 -15.69
N GLU A 10 3.79 -23.92 -16.46
CA GLU A 10 2.52 -23.28 -16.08
C GLU A 10 1.93 -23.91 -14.81
N LEU A 11 2.06 -25.23 -14.65
CA LEU A 11 1.64 -25.94 -13.45
C LEU A 11 2.45 -25.49 -12.21
N ILE A 12 3.79 -25.38 -12.32
CA ILE A 12 4.66 -24.90 -11.25
C ILE A 12 4.37 -23.44 -10.90
N THR A 13 4.15 -22.58 -11.89
CA THR A 13 3.76 -21.17 -11.69
C THR A 13 2.43 -21.07 -10.92
N THR A 14 1.43 -21.86 -11.34
CA THR A 14 0.08 -21.84 -10.76
C THR A 14 0.05 -22.43 -9.34
N ILE A 15 0.82 -23.50 -9.09
CA ILE A 15 0.82 -24.19 -7.79
C ILE A 15 1.69 -23.48 -6.75
N VAL A 16 2.83 -22.90 -7.16
CA VAL A 16 3.84 -22.42 -6.20
C VAL A 16 4.03 -20.91 -6.26
N GLN A 17 4.15 -20.32 -7.45
CA GLN A 17 4.53 -18.91 -7.56
C GLN A 17 3.36 -17.97 -7.25
N ASP A 18 2.16 -18.30 -7.72
CA ASP A 18 0.96 -17.49 -7.49
C ASP A 18 0.53 -17.40 -6.01
N PRO A 19 0.46 -18.52 -5.26
CA PRO A 19 0.16 -18.45 -3.82
C PRO A 19 1.24 -17.70 -3.04
N LEU A 20 2.53 -17.94 -3.34
CA LEU A 20 3.63 -17.23 -2.68
C LEU A 20 3.58 -15.72 -2.97
N PHE A 21 3.25 -15.31 -4.19
CA PHE A 21 3.05 -13.90 -4.52
C PHE A 21 1.89 -13.28 -3.73
N LYS A 22 0.74 -13.97 -3.65
CA LYS A 22 -0.42 -13.52 -2.87
C LYS A 22 -0.10 -13.36 -1.39
N VAL A 23 0.63 -14.31 -0.80
CA VAL A 23 1.08 -14.24 0.61
C VAL A 23 2.02 -13.06 0.82
N LYS A 24 3.01 -12.85 -0.07
CA LYS A 24 3.90 -11.69 0.00
C LYS A 24 3.16 -10.37 -0.14
N ALA A 25 2.17 -10.29 -1.04
CA ALA A 25 1.34 -9.11 -1.22
C ALA A 25 0.49 -8.81 0.01
N ALA A 26 -0.12 -9.84 0.61
CA ALA A 26 -0.87 -9.71 1.86
C ALA A 26 0.04 -9.23 3.02
N GLY A 27 1.25 -9.79 3.15
CA GLY A 27 2.23 -9.34 4.14
C GLY A 27 2.62 -7.87 3.97
N LYS A 28 2.86 -7.42 2.73
CA LYS A 28 3.11 -6.00 2.44
C LYS A 28 1.90 -5.11 2.78
N ALA A 29 0.68 -5.58 2.51
CA ALA A 29 -0.53 -4.85 2.87
C ALA A 29 -0.67 -4.70 4.38
N LEU A 30 -0.35 -5.73 5.17
CA LEU A 30 -0.35 -5.66 6.63
C LEU A 30 0.69 -4.66 7.16
N LEU A 31 1.90 -4.64 6.62
CA LEU A 31 2.92 -3.66 7.00
C LEU A 31 2.47 -2.23 6.69
N ASN A 32 1.86 -2.02 5.53
CA ASN A 32 1.30 -0.72 5.16
C ASN A 32 0.16 -0.28 6.10
N GLN A 33 -0.73 -1.21 6.49
CA GLN A 33 -1.79 -0.92 7.45
C GLN A 33 -1.26 -0.67 8.86
N ASN A 34 -0.15 -1.28 9.25
CA ASN A 34 0.50 -0.99 10.52
C ASN A 34 1.02 0.45 10.59
N ASP A 35 1.64 0.94 9.51
CA ASP A 35 2.10 2.33 9.43
C ASP A 35 0.91 3.31 9.41
N GLY A 36 -0.11 3.02 8.59
CA GLY A 36 -1.35 3.79 8.55
C GLY A 36 -2.05 3.88 9.92
N TYR A 37 -2.09 2.78 10.68
CA TYR A 37 -2.60 2.78 12.06
C TYR A 37 -1.86 3.78 12.95
N HIS A 38 -0.53 3.80 12.92
CA HIS A 38 0.25 4.73 13.75
C HIS A 38 0.07 6.18 13.31
N ILE A 39 -0.08 6.45 12.01
CA ILE A 39 -0.42 7.78 11.50
C ILE A 39 -1.78 8.23 12.05
N LEU A 40 -2.81 7.38 11.96
CA LEU A 40 -4.14 7.71 12.46
C LEU A 40 -4.18 7.93 13.98
N MET A 41 -3.46 7.10 14.74
CA MET A 41 -3.32 7.27 16.19
C MET A 41 -2.61 8.59 16.52
N ALA A 42 -1.50 8.91 15.85
CA ALA A 42 -0.78 10.16 16.08
C ALA A 42 -1.66 11.38 15.74
N ILE A 43 -2.49 11.31 14.69
CA ILE A 43 -3.44 12.37 14.36
C ILE A 43 -4.50 12.52 15.46
N HIS A 44 -5.02 11.41 15.97
CA HIS A 44 -5.98 11.41 17.07
C HIS A 44 -5.38 12.03 18.36
N GLU A 45 -4.13 11.70 18.68
CA GLU A 45 -3.44 12.08 19.92
C GLU A 45 -2.87 13.50 19.88
N HIS A 46 -2.44 13.98 18.71
CA HIS A 46 -1.64 15.22 18.58
C HIS A 46 -2.18 16.21 17.55
N GLY A 47 -3.17 15.82 16.75
CA GLY A 47 -3.71 16.62 15.66
C GLY A 47 -2.86 16.53 14.38
N GLU A 48 -3.55 16.64 13.25
CA GLU A 48 -2.96 16.44 11.91
C GLU A 48 -1.78 17.37 11.61
N GLN A 49 -1.87 18.64 11.99
CA GLN A 49 -0.80 19.63 11.75
C GLN A 49 0.51 19.24 12.43
N ALA A 50 0.45 18.75 13.68
CA ALA A 50 1.64 18.33 14.41
C ALA A 50 2.28 17.10 13.76
N VAL A 51 1.46 16.12 13.37
CA VAL A 51 1.90 14.92 12.66
C VAL A 51 2.55 15.27 11.31
N GLN A 52 1.93 16.15 10.52
CA GLN A 52 2.46 16.57 9.22
C GLN A 52 3.85 17.21 9.36
N ILE A 53 4.01 18.11 10.34
CA ILE A 53 5.28 18.79 10.58
C ILE A 53 6.35 17.78 11.01
N GLU A 54 6.02 16.86 11.92
CA GLU A 54 6.98 15.90 12.44
C GLU A 54 7.38 14.85 11.39
N MET A 55 6.42 14.33 10.62
CA MET A 55 6.71 13.47 9.47
C MET A 55 7.57 14.18 8.42
N ALA A 56 7.29 15.45 8.12
CA ALA A 56 8.09 16.23 7.18
C ALA A 56 9.55 16.37 7.63
N LYS A 57 9.80 16.61 8.93
CA LYS A 57 11.18 16.64 9.46
C LYS A 57 11.88 15.29 9.30
N GLN A 58 11.20 14.19 9.63
CA GLN A 58 11.77 12.85 9.51
C GLN A 58 12.08 12.49 8.05
N ILE A 59 11.17 12.79 7.11
CA ILE A 59 11.37 12.56 5.67
C ILE A 59 12.53 13.42 5.14
N ALA A 60 12.56 14.71 5.49
CA ALA A 60 13.63 15.62 5.06
C ALA A 60 15.01 15.12 5.51
N ALA A 61 15.12 14.67 6.77
CA ALA A 61 16.35 14.12 7.31
C ALA A 61 16.75 12.78 6.67
N ARG A 62 15.78 11.86 6.49
CA ARG A 62 16.03 10.52 5.95
C ARG A 62 16.37 10.53 4.46
N GLU A 63 15.74 11.40 3.70
CA GLU A 63 15.88 11.44 2.24
C GLU A 63 16.74 12.61 1.74
N ALA A 64 17.33 13.40 2.65
CA ALA A 64 18.19 14.54 2.34
C ALA A 64 17.53 15.53 1.35
N MET A 65 16.29 15.95 1.64
CA MET A 65 15.50 16.85 0.80
C MET A 65 15.03 18.09 1.54
N SER A 66 14.50 19.07 0.81
CA SER A 66 13.96 20.28 1.43
C SER A 66 12.73 19.95 2.28
N PHE A 67 12.50 20.76 3.32
CA PHE A 67 11.31 20.62 4.16
C PHE A 67 10.02 20.73 3.35
N THR A 68 9.96 21.61 2.34
CA THR A 68 8.78 21.78 1.48
C THR A 68 8.45 20.52 0.69
N GLU A 69 9.47 19.86 0.10
CA GLU A 69 9.27 18.59 -0.61
C GLU A 69 8.84 17.47 0.35
N ALA A 70 9.45 17.43 1.53
CA ALA A 70 9.12 16.47 2.56
C ALA A 70 7.71 16.68 3.11
N ALA A 71 7.26 17.92 3.31
CA ALA A 71 5.91 18.25 3.75
C ALA A 71 4.86 17.80 2.73
N ARG A 72 5.12 17.99 1.42
CA ARG A 72 4.26 17.46 0.36
C ARG A 72 4.18 15.92 0.41
N LYS A 73 5.31 15.24 0.65
CA LYS A 73 5.32 13.77 0.82
C LYS A 73 4.56 13.35 2.08
N ALA A 74 4.73 14.05 3.20
CA ALA A 74 4.01 13.79 4.45
C ALA A 74 2.49 13.88 4.25
N SER A 75 2.01 14.92 3.55
CA SER A 75 0.59 15.06 3.18
C SER A 75 0.09 13.85 2.41
N TYR A 76 0.85 13.37 1.41
CA TYR A 76 0.47 12.18 0.65
C TYR A 76 0.34 10.93 1.54
N TYR A 77 1.26 10.71 2.49
CA TYR A 77 1.17 9.57 3.41
C TYR A 77 -0.05 9.68 4.34
N ILE A 78 -0.34 10.88 4.86
CA ILE A 78 -1.50 11.12 5.72
C ILE A 78 -2.80 10.88 4.94
N GLU A 79 -2.95 11.49 3.75
CA GLU A 79 -4.12 11.29 2.89
C GLU A 79 -4.32 9.82 2.55
N TYR A 80 -3.23 9.13 2.18
CA TYR A 80 -3.29 7.72 1.85
C TYR A 80 -3.70 6.86 3.06
N ALA A 81 -3.18 7.12 4.25
CA ALA A 81 -3.55 6.41 5.47
C ALA A 81 -5.05 6.58 5.78
N VAL A 82 -5.58 7.79 5.62
CA VAL A 82 -7.01 8.08 5.82
C VAL A 82 -7.87 7.37 4.77
N MET A 83 -7.55 7.51 3.47
CA MET A 83 -8.31 6.89 2.38
C MET A 83 -8.29 5.36 2.43
N ALA A 84 -7.12 4.77 2.72
CA ALA A 84 -6.97 3.33 2.79
C ALA A 84 -7.75 2.73 3.98
N SER A 85 -7.83 3.46 5.10
CA SER A 85 -8.52 3.01 6.30
C SER A 85 -10.04 3.08 6.18
N ASN A 86 -10.57 4.02 5.40
CA ASN A 86 -12.00 4.08 5.10
C ASN A 86 -12.46 3.00 4.09
N GLY A 87 -11.53 2.26 3.49
CA GLY A 87 -11.85 1.29 2.44
C GLY A 87 -12.22 1.94 1.09
N ASP A 88 -12.05 3.26 0.97
CA ASP A 88 -12.32 4.06 -0.24
C ASP A 88 -11.25 3.87 -1.32
N GLY A 89 -10.23 3.06 -1.05
CA GLY A 89 -9.10 2.87 -1.94
C GLY A 89 -9.50 2.40 -3.35
N TYR A 90 -9.09 3.18 -4.37
CA TYR A 90 -9.29 2.86 -5.78
C TYR A 90 -8.69 1.50 -6.22
N GLY A 91 -7.76 0.94 -5.44
CA GLY A 91 -7.04 -0.29 -5.78
C GLY A 91 -7.95 -1.51 -5.98
N LYS A 92 -8.96 -1.73 -5.12
CA LYS A 92 -9.89 -2.87 -5.27
C LYS A 92 -10.75 -2.72 -6.53
N ALA A 93 -11.32 -1.54 -6.74
CA ALA A 93 -12.12 -1.24 -7.92
C ALA A 93 -11.29 -1.38 -9.21
N THR A 94 -10.09 -0.80 -9.26
CA THR A 94 -9.16 -0.95 -10.40
C THR A 94 -8.82 -2.41 -10.67
N ARG A 95 -8.47 -3.21 -9.64
CA ARG A 95 -8.18 -4.63 -9.81
C ARG A 95 -9.38 -5.40 -10.38
N ASN A 96 -10.58 -5.16 -9.84
CA ASN A 96 -11.79 -5.81 -10.31
C ASN A 96 -12.10 -5.44 -11.77
N ASN A 97 -11.99 -4.15 -12.12
CA ASN A 97 -12.25 -3.65 -13.47
C ASN A 97 -11.25 -4.16 -14.51
N LEU A 98 -10.00 -4.41 -14.13
CA LEU A 98 -9.00 -5.01 -15.02
C LEU A 98 -9.28 -6.51 -15.21
N ASN A 99 -9.62 -7.21 -14.13
CA ASN A 99 -9.94 -8.64 -14.18
C ASN A 99 -11.24 -8.95 -14.92
N SER A 100 -12.19 -8.01 -15.00
CA SER A 100 -13.44 -8.19 -15.77
C SER A 100 -13.27 -7.92 -17.27
N LYS A 101 -12.10 -7.45 -17.70
CA LYS A 101 -11.78 -7.16 -19.12
C LYS A 101 -10.95 -8.26 -19.79
N GLY A 102 -10.44 -9.22 -19.02
CA GLY A 102 -9.74 -10.41 -19.50
C GLY A 102 -10.60 -11.65 -19.36
#